data_AF-A0A1I7AQU7-F1
#
_entry.id   AF-A0A1I7AQU7-F1
#
_cell.length_a   1.000
_cell.length_b   1.000
_cell.length_c   1.000
_cell.angle_alpha   90.00
_cell.angle_beta   90.00
_cell.angle_gamma   90.00
#
_symmetry.space_group_name_H-M   'P 1'
#
loop_
_entity.id
_entity.type
_entity.pdbx_description
1 polymer ?
#
loop_
_entity_poly.entity_id
_entity_poly.type
_entity_poly.pdbx_seq_one_letter_code
_entity_poly.pdbx_strand_id
1 'polypeptide(L)'
;MITQEKAIQIAKDYAEQNGRGWDERYHEASPMTLCGEPVWMISTSDNEYSEELPWMMEHMPNPSYYYISMVEAKCIAVGSRLNEFLRINKDH
;
A
#
# COMPACT_ATOMS: atom_id res chain seq x y z
N MET A 1 19.01 -2.06 -4.60
CA MET A 1 17.78 -1.52 -3.98
C MET A 1 16.97 -0.85 -5.08
N ILE A 2 15.64 -1.02 -5.09
CA ILE A 2 14.77 -0.37 -6.09
C ILE A 2 14.58 1.12 -5.80
N THR A 3 14.24 1.89 -6.85
CA THR A 3 13.89 3.32 -6.71
C THR A 3 12.49 3.49 -6.11
N GLN A 4 12.21 4.73 -5.69
CA GLN A 4 10.89 5.13 -5.20
C GLN A 4 9.79 4.90 -6.24
N GLU A 5 10.03 5.31 -7.50
CA GLU A 5 9.05 5.17 -8.58
C GLU A 5 8.76 3.69 -8.86
N LYS A 6 9.80 2.84 -8.82
CA LYS A 6 9.62 1.40 -8.99
C LYS A 6 8.80 0.80 -7.85
N ALA A 7 8.98 1.26 -6.61
CA ALA A 7 8.21 0.80 -5.47
C ALA A 7 6.73 1.20 -5.57
N ILE A 8 6.44 2.44 -5.99
CA ILE A 8 5.07 2.92 -6.23
C ILE A 8 4.40 2.05 -7.31
N GLN A 9 5.10 1.77 -8.42
CA GLN A 9 4.55 0.90 -9.46
C GLN A 9 4.23 -0.50 -8.95
N ILE A 10 5.14 -1.11 -8.17
CA ILE A 10 4.88 -2.45 -7.60
C ILE A 10 3.68 -2.43 -6.66
N ALA A 11 3.52 -1.37 -5.85
CA ALA A 11 2.37 -1.23 -4.97
C ALA A 11 1.06 -1.09 -5.74
N LYS A 12 1.05 -0.29 -6.82
CA LYS A 12 -0.08 -0.17 -7.73
C LYS A 12 -0.47 -1.50 -8.37
N ASP A 13 0.51 -2.19 -8.97
CA ASP A 13 0.29 -3.49 -9.61
C ASP A 13 -0.28 -4.50 -8.59
N TYR A 14 0.22 -4.48 -7.35
CA TYR A 14 -0.28 -5.34 -6.28
C TYR A 14 -1.70 -4.97 -5.85
N ALA A 15 -2.00 -3.68 -5.70
CA ALA A 15 -3.32 -3.17 -5.33
C ALA A 15 -4.39 -3.59 -6.35
N GLU A 16 -4.10 -3.42 -7.64
CA GLU A 16 -4.97 -3.81 -8.75
C GLU A 16 -5.19 -5.33 -8.80
N GLN A 17 -4.13 -6.13 -8.64
CA GLN A 17 -4.23 -7.60 -8.65
C GLN A 17 -5.03 -8.18 -7.49
N ASN A 18 -5.05 -7.49 -6.33
CA ASN A 18 -5.65 -8.00 -5.09
C ASN A 18 -6.92 -7.25 -4.68
N GLY A 19 -7.40 -6.29 -5.48
CA GLY A 19 -8.60 -5.49 -5.19
C GLY A 19 -8.50 -4.68 -3.89
N ARG A 20 -7.31 -4.14 -3.58
CA ARG A 20 -7.04 -3.47 -2.28
C ARG A 20 -7.14 -1.94 -2.30
N GLY A 21 -7.65 -1.38 -3.40
CA GLY A 21 -7.81 0.06 -3.57
C GLY A 21 -6.50 0.79 -3.82
N TRP A 22 -6.55 1.77 -4.73
CA TRP A 22 -5.42 2.62 -5.08
C TRP A 22 -5.93 4.02 -5.42
N ASP A 23 -5.38 5.05 -4.77
CA ASP A 23 -5.67 6.44 -5.11
C ASP A 23 -4.64 6.98 -6.13
N GLU A 24 -5.10 7.18 -7.36
CA GLU A 24 -4.28 7.77 -8.44
C GLU A 24 -3.82 9.21 -8.16
N ARG A 25 -4.52 9.92 -7.28
CA ARG A 25 -4.23 11.32 -6.93
C ARG A 25 -3.38 11.45 -5.67
N TYR A 26 -3.37 10.44 -4.80
CA TYR A 26 -2.61 10.47 -3.56
C TYR A 26 -1.89 9.15 -3.28
N HIS A 27 -0.56 9.20 -3.40
CA HIS A 27 0.33 8.15 -2.96
C HIS A 27 1.67 8.77 -2.54
N GLU A 28 2.17 8.33 -1.38
CA GLU A 28 3.45 8.78 -0.84
C GLU A 28 4.32 7.58 -0.53
N ALA A 29 5.61 7.68 -0.83
CA ALA A 29 6.58 6.62 -0.57
C ALA A 29 7.60 7.08 0.47
N SER A 30 7.71 6.35 1.57
CA SER A 30 8.68 6.63 2.63
C SER A 30 9.60 5.42 2.84
N PRO A 31 10.93 5.63 2.91
CA PRO A 31 11.85 4.54 3.21
C PRO A 31 11.78 4.19 4.70
N MET A 32 11.72 2.90 5.03
CA MET A 32 11.74 2.44 6.42
C MET A 32 12.34 1.04 6.56
N THR A 33 12.50 0.59 7.81
CA THR A 33 12.91 -0.79 8.13
C THR A 33 11.73 -1.55 8.74
N LEU A 34 11.38 -2.69 8.15
CA LEU A 34 10.31 -3.57 8.63
C LEU A 34 10.89 -4.92 9.08
N CYS A 35 10.92 -5.14 10.39
CA CYS A 35 11.54 -6.34 11.02
C CYS A 35 12.97 -6.63 10.52
N GLY A 36 13.80 -5.61 10.33
CA GLY A 36 15.18 -5.75 9.84
C GLY A 36 15.33 -5.76 8.32
N GLU A 37 14.25 -5.73 7.56
CA GLU A 37 14.28 -5.64 6.10
C GLU A 37 14.07 -4.19 5.62
N PRO A 38 14.90 -3.67 4.69
CA PRO A 38 14.69 -2.35 4.12
C PRO A 38 13.51 -2.38 3.15
N VAL A 39 12.52 -1.51 3.39
CA VAL A 39 11.30 -1.43 2.59
C VAL A 39 10.93 0.01 2.22
N TRP A 40 10.22 0.15 1.11
CA TRP A 40 9.42 1.34 0.83
C TRP A 40 8.02 1.12 1.39
N MET A 41 7.58 1.98 2.31
CA MET A 41 6.18 2.07 2.71
C MET A 41 5.47 3.03 1.75
N ILE A 42 4.49 2.52 1.03
CA ILE A 42 3.61 3.32 0.17
C ILE A 42 2.31 3.56 0.91
N SER A 43 2.01 4.82 1.21
CA SER A 43 0.77 5.28 1.82
C SER A 43 -0.16 5.82 0.74
N THR A 44 -1.37 5.29 0.66
CA THR A 44 -2.43 5.72 -0.26
C THR A 44 -3.79 5.49 0.42
N SER A 45 -4.89 5.50 -0.31
CA SER A 45 -6.22 5.21 0.22
C SER A 45 -7.07 4.35 -0.72
N ASP A 46 -8.03 3.62 -0.16
CA ASP A 46 -9.03 2.88 -0.91
C ASP A 46 -10.16 3.81 -1.36
N ASN A 47 -10.05 4.37 -2.57
CA ASN A 47 -11.17 5.12 -3.15
C ASN A 47 -12.24 4.14 -3.68
N GLU A 48 -12.83 3.30 -2.82
CA GLU A 48 -14.14 2.71 -3.13
C GLU A 48 -15.20 3.78 -2.94
N TYR A 49 -15.67 4.32 -4.07
CA TYR A 49 -16.83 5.20 -4.09
C TYR A 49 -18.05 4.43 -3.57
N SER A 50 -18.55 4.78 -2.39
CA SER A 50 -19.84 4.27 -1.91
C SER A 50 -20.95 4.86 -2.79
N GLU A 51 -21.50 4.07 -3.70
CA GLU A 51 -22.64 4.47 -4.54
C GLU A 51 -23.89 4.78 -3.71
N GLU A 52 -24.02 4.18 -2.53
CA GLU A 52 -25.17 4.35 -1.64
C GLU A 52 -25.10 5.63 -0.81
N LEU A 53 -23.90 6.12 -0.46
CA LEU A 53 -23.73 7.29 0.41
C LEU A 53 -22.57 8.22 -0.06
N PRO A 54 -22.78 9.03 -1.10
CA PRO A 54 -21.75 9.92 -1.65
C PRO A 54 -21.20 10.96 -0.67
N TRP A 55 -21.99 11.36 0.33
CA TRP A 55 -21.60 12.31 1.38
C TRP A 55 -20.77 11.68 2.50
N MET A 56 -20.78 10.35 2.63
CA MET A 56 -19.98 9.62 3.62
C MET A 56 -18.50 9.60 3.24
N MET A 57 -18.17 9.97 1.99
CA MET A 57 -16.79 10.17 1.51
C MET A 57 -16.11 11.44 2.08
N GLU A 58 -16.84 12.38 2.68
CA GLU A 58 -16.20 13.57 3.28
C GLU A 58 -15.43 13.25 4.57
N HIS A 59 -15.61 12.05 5.14
CA HIS A 59 -14.96 11.62 6.37
C HIS A 59 -14.03 10.42 6.15
N MET A 60 -12.86 10.72 5.58
CA MET A 60 -11.63 9.90 5.53
C MET A 60 -11.71 8.60 4.70
N PRO A 61 -11.12 8.56 3.49
CA PRO A 61 -10.92 7.30 2.78
C PRO A 61 -10.01 6.38 3.63
N ASN A 62 -10.19 5.06 3.59
CA ASN A 62 -9.42 4.19 4.47
C ASN A 62 -7.95 4.21 4.00
N PRO A 63 -7.01 4.44 4.92
CA PRO A 63 -5.61 4.46 4.56
C PRO A 63 -5.16 3.05 4.17
N SER A 64 -4.50 2.95 3.03
CA SER A 64 -3.91 1.72 2.52
C SER A 64 -2.40 1.85 2.51
N TYR A 65 -1.72 0.91 3.18
CA TYR A 65 -0.28 0.84 3.27
C TYR A 65 0.25 -0.40 2.55
N TYR A 66 1.22 -0.21 1.67
CA TYR A 66 1.93 -1.29 0.99
C TYR A 66 3.41 -1.25 1.35
N TYR A 67 3.97 -2.39 1.76
CA TYR A 67 5.38 -2.48 2.14
C TYR A 67 6.14 -3.26 1.07
N ILE A 68 6.97 -2.55 0.31
CA ILE A 68 7.70 -3.10 -0.83
C ILE A 68 9.16 -3.36 -0.44
N SER A 69 9.61 -4.61 -0.55
CA SER A 69 11.01 -4.96 -0.30
C SER A 69 11.92 -4.19 -1.24
N MET A 70 12.89 -3.45 -0.68
CA MET A 70 13.89 -2.75 -1.50
C MET A 70 14.83 -3.73 -2.21
N VAL A 71 14.96 -4.96 -1.69
CA VAL A 71 15.88 -5.99 -2.19
C VAL A 71 15.19 -6.91 -3.18
N GLU A 72 14.02 -7.44 -2.80
CA GLU A 72 13.31 -8.45 -3.61
C GLU A 72 12.34 -7.84 -4.63
N ALA A 73 12.15 -6.52 -4.62
CA ALA A 73 11.27 -5.80 -5.56
C ALA A 73 9.84 -6.37 -5.60
N LYS A 74 9.28 -6.71 -4.44
CA LYS A 74 7.93 -7.27 -4.29
C LYS A 74 7.23 -6.71 -3.07
N CYS A 75 5.89 -6.71 -3.08
CA CYS A 75 5.10 -6.43 -1.88
C CYS A 75 5.25 -7.56 -0.87
N ILE A 76 5.64 -7.24 0.36
CA ILE A 76 5.87 -8.23 1.44
C ILE A 76 4.92 -8.08 2.62
N ALA A 77 4.24 -6.95 2.72
CA ALA A 77 3.20 -6.72 3.71
C ALA A 77 2.24 -5.64 3.23
N VAL A 78 1.08 -5.60 3.86
CA VAL A 78 0.02 -4.62 3.64
C VAL A 78 -0.58 -4.20 4.97
N GLY A 79 -1.07 -2.97 5.08
CA GLY A 79 -1.71 -2.45 6.28
C GLY A 79 -2.91 -1.58 5.93
N SER A 80 -3.86 -1.49 6.85
CA SER A 80 -4.98 -0.54 6.77
C SER A 80 -4.95 0.49 7.90
N ARG A 81 -3.91 0.44 8.75
CA ARG A 81 -3.65 1.38 9.84
C ARG A 81 -2.15 1.54 10.05
N LEU A 82 -1.74 2.71 10.49
CA LEU A 82 -0.34 2.97 10.82
C LEU A 82 0.10 2.02 11.95
N ASN A 83 1.25 1.36 11.77
CA ASN A 83 1.83 0.36 12.68
C ASN A 83 1.10 -1.01 12.75
N GLU A 84 0.02 -1.22 11.99
CA GLU A 84 -0.60 -2.53 11.84
C GLU A 84 -0.38 -3.04 10.41
N PHE A 85 0.41 -4.10 10.28
CA PHE A 85 0.69 -4.72 8.99
C PHE A 85 0.47 -6.23 9.04
N LEU A 86 -0.07 -6.75 7.94
CA LEU A 86 -0.18 -8.16 7.65
C LEU A 86 0.93 -8.52 6.66
N ARG A 87 1.84 -9.42 7.07
CA ARG A 87 2.82 -9.99 6.15
C ARG A 87 2.10 -10.84 5.12
N ILE A 88 2.51 -10.69 3.87
CA ILE A 88 2.10 -11.57 2.79
C ILE A 88 3.01 -12.79 2.90
N ASN A 89 2.54 -13.81 3.62
CA ASN A 89 3.28 -15.06 3.72
C ASN A 89 3.41 -15.68 2.33
N LYS A 90 4.64 -16.01 1.95
CA LYS A 90 4.93 -17.03 0.94
C LYS A 90 4.86 -18.40 1.63
N ASP A 91 3.67 -18.88 1.93
CA ASP A 91 3.43 -20.30 2.23
C ASP A 91 2.58 -20.83 1.06
N HIS A 92 3.01 -21.69 0.13
CA HIS A 92 4.16 -22.60 -0.02
C HIS A 92 4.60 -22.64 -1.49
#